data_AF-A0A3B8NS54-F1
#
_entry.id   AF-A0A3B8NS54-F1
#
_cell.length_a   1.000
_cell.length_b   1.000
_cell.length_c   1.000
_cell.angle_alpha   90.00
_cell.angle_beta   90.00
_cell.angle_gamma   90.00
#
_symmetry.space_group_name_H-M   'P 1'
#
loop_
_entity.id
_entity.type
_entity.pdbx_description
1 polymer ?
#
loop_
_entity_poly.entity_id
_entity_poly.type
_entity_poly.pdbx_seq_one_letter_code
_entity_poly.pdbx_strand_id
1 'polypeptide(L)' 'GEAVFLVEANDRRVGGGVKTDMTMRLTAQSATETELEIISDTTFMGRLGELGQPLIRRKARNTLEEFGKNLVKLLES' A
#
# COMPACT_ATOMS: atom_id res chain seq x y z
N GLY A 1 4.24 4.02 17.23
CA GLY A 1 5.44 4.31 16.41
C GLY A 1 4.99 4.70 15.01
N GLU A 2 5.77 5.51 14.29
CA GLU A 2 5.45 5.95 12.92
C GLU A 2 6.64 5.72 11.99
N ALA A 3 6.36 5.31 10.75
CA ALA A 3 7.33 5.16 9.68
C ALA A 3 6.78 5.74 8.38
N VAL A 4 7.65 6.40 7.61
CA VAL A 4 7.29 7.02 6.33
C VAL A 4 8.16 6.41 5.23
N PHE A 5 7.53 6.08 4.10
CA PHE A 5 8.16 5.44 2.95
C PHE A 5 7.85 6.22 1.69
N LEU A 6 8.88 6.44 0.87
CA LEU A 6 8.73 6.82 -0.51
C LEU A 6 9.07 5.62 -1.39
N VAL A 7 8.10 5.19 -2.20
CA VAL A 7 8.22 4.00 -3.05
C VAL A 7 8.05 4.40 -4.51
N GLU A 8 8.98 3.98 -5.36
CA GLU A 8 8.93 4.23 -6.80
C GLU A 8 9.15 2.92 -7.57
N ALA A 9 8.30 2.67 -8.56
CA ALA A 9 8.39 1.50 -9.44
C ALA A 9 8.10 1.91 -10.88
N ASN A 10 8.96 1.50 -11.81
CA ASN A 10 8.81 1.78 -13.23
C ASN A 10 8.93 0.47 -14.03
N ASP A 11 7.99 0.20 -14.93
CA ASP A 11 8.07 -0.93 -15.86
C ASP A 11 7.95 -0.44 -17.31
N ARG A 12 9.10 -0.49 -18.01
CA ARG A 12 9.23 -0.04 -19.40
C ARG A 12 8.40 -0.89 -20.37
N ARG A 13 8.12 -2.17 -20.06
CA ARG A 13 7.35 -3.07 -20.93
C ARG A 13 5.90 -2.61 -21.06
N VAL A 14 5.33 -2.16 -19.94
CA VAL A 14 3.98 -1.56 -19.90
C VAL A 14 4.01 -0.05 -20.11
N GLY A 15 5.18 0.57 -20.19
CA GLY A 15 5.34 2.01 -20.45
C GLY A 15 4.67 2.86 -19.38
N GLY A 16 4.83 2.47 -18.12
CA GLY A 16 4.21 3.15 -16.98
C GLY A 16 4.97 2.92 -15.69
N GLY A 17 4.51 3.61 -14.65
CA GLY A 17 5.11 3.53 -13.33
C GLY A 17 4.14 3.93 -12.23
N VAL A 18 4.59 3.76 -11.00
CA VAL A 18 3.88 4.08 -9.77
C VAL A 18 4.84 4.79 -8.83
N LYS A 19 4.37 5.89 -8.23
CA LYS A 19 5.00 6.53 -7.09
C LYS A 19 4.03 6.51 -5.93
N THR A 20 4.48 6.12 -4.75
CA THR A 20 3.67 6.03 -3.55
C THR A 20 4.37 6.70 -2.38
N ASP A 21 3.68 7.64 -1.75
CA ASP A 21 4.01 8.17 -0.43
C ASP A 21 3.17 7.40 0.60
N MET A 22 3.83 6.70 1.52
CA MET A 22 3.16 5.82 2.49
C MET A 22 3.57 6.18 3.91
N THR A 23 2.58 6.25 4.81
CA THR A 23 2.79 6.39 6.26
C THR A 23 2.20 5.17 6.95
N MET A 24 2.96 4.58 7.85
CA MET A 24 2.52 3.47 8.70
C MET A 24 2.59 3.89 10.16
N ARG A 25 1.51 3.66 10.91
CA ARG A 25 1.42 4.02 12.33
C ARG A 25 0.98 2.83 13.15
N LEU A 26 1.72 2.57 14.23
CA LEU A 26 1.40 1.57 15.24
C LEU A 26 0.94 2.27 16.52
N THR A 27 -0.28 1.96 16.96
CA THR A 27 -0.88 2.52 18.17
C THR A 27 -1.26 1.37 19.11
N ALA A 28 -0.76 1.39 20.34
CA ALA A 28 -1.19 0.43 21.34
C ALA A 28 -2.64 0.75 21.75
N GLN A 29 -3.53 -0.23 21.60
CA GLN A 29 -4.94 -0.11 22.01
C GLN A 29 -5.13 -0.65 23.43
N SER A 30 -4.33 -1.66 23.81
CA SER A 30 -4.26 -2.19 25.17
C SER A 30 -2.87 -2.81 25.43
N ALA A 31 -2.69 -3.47 26.58
CA ALA A 31 -1.44 -4.18 26.91
C ALA A 31 -1.13 -5.34 25.94
N THR A 32 -2.14 -5.86 25.23
CA THR A 32 -2.02 -7.03 24.34
C THR A 32 -2.51 -6.76 22.92
N GLU A 33 -2.87 -5.52 22.59
CA GLU A 33 -3.47 -5.17 21.31
C GLU A 33 -2.79 -3.94 20.72
N THR A 34 -2.50 -4.02 19.43
CA THR A 34 -1.90 -2.93 18.65
C THR A 34 -2.65 -2.78 17.36
N GLU A 35 -3.02 -1.54 17.05
CA GLU A 35 -3.58 -1.15 15.77
C GLU A 35 -2.45 -0.75 14.82
N LEU A 36 -2.50 -1.24 13.58
CA LEU A 36 -1.66 -0.80 12.48
C LEU A 36 -2.51 -0.03 11.46
N GLU A 37 -2.25 1.26 11.34
CA GLU A 37 -2.82 2.14 10.32
C GLU A 37 -1.81 2.30 9.16
N ILE A 38 -2.30 2.16 7.92
CA ILE A 38 -1.49 2.37 6.70
C ILE A 38 -2.22 3.39 5.82
N ILE A 39 -1.59 4.53 5.60
CA ILE A 39 -2.06 5.58 4.70
C ILE A 39 -1.12 5.61 3.50
N SER A 40 -1.67 5.61 2.29
CA SER A 40 -0.90 5.54 1.06
C SER A 40 -1.52 6.43 -0.01
N ASP A 41 -0.73 7.39 -0.49
CA ASP A 41 -1.04 8.25 -1.62
C ASP A 41 -0.25 7.78 -2.83
N THR A 42 -0.96 7.26 -3.83
CA THR A 42 -0.33 6.58 -4.98
C THR A 42 -0.67 7.27 -6.29
N THR A 43 0.38 7.65 -7.03
CA THR A 43 0.31 8.21 -8.38
C THR A 43 0.67 7.17 -9.42
N PHE A 44 -0.22 6.93 -10.38
CA PHE A 44 0.01 6.08 -11.54
C PHE A 44 0.36 6.95 -12.75
N MET A 45 1.41 6.58 -13.48
CA MET A 45 1.98 7.37 -14.58
C MET A 45 2.09 6.56 -15.87
N GLY A 46 2.12 7.27 -17.00
CA GLY A 46 2.18 6.67 -18.33
C GLY A 46 0.93 5.85 -18.65
N ARG A 47 1.08 4.75 -19.39
CA ARG A 47 -0.04 3.89 -19.81
C ARG A 47 -0.83 3.28 -18.64
N LEU A 48 -0.23 3.18 -17.44
CA LEU A 48 -0.95 2.73 -16.24
C LEU A 48 -1.98 3.76 -15.77
N GLY A 49 -1.72 5.05 -15.95
CA GLY A 49 -2.68 6.12 -15.62
C GLY A 49 -3.92 6.10 -16.52
N GLU A 50 -3.80 5.57 -17.74
CA GLU A 50 -4.89 5.48 -18.73
C GLU A 50 -5.93 4.41 -18.37
N LEU A 51 -5.61 3.46 -17.48
CA LEU A 51 -6.56 2.43 -16.99
C LEU A 51 -7.77 3.02 -16.26
N GLY A 52 -7.66 4.27 -15.81
CA GLY A 52 -8.72 4.99 -15.15
C GLY A 52 -8.87 4.67 -13.67
N GLN A 53 -9.54 5.59 -12.98
CA GLN A 53 -9.73 5.57 -11.53
C GLN A 53 -10.38 4.28 -10.98
N PRO A 54 -11.40 3.65 -11.62
CA PRO A 54 -12.03 2.46 -11.06
C PRO A 54 -11.08 1.26 -10.94
N LEU A 55 -10.26 1.00 -11.97
CA LEU A 55 -9.31 -0.12 -11.95
C LEU A 55 -8.16 0.16 -10.99
N ILE A 56 -7.64 1.39 -10.98
CA ILE A 56 -6.60 1.83 -10.06
C ILE A 56 -7.03 1.62 -8.60
N ARG A 57 -8.21 2.12 -8.20
CA ARG A 57 -8.73 1.95 -6.83
C ARG A 57 -8.90 0.48 -6.46
N ARG A 58 -9.43 -0.33 -7.39
CA ARG A 58 -9.61 -1.77 -7.15
C ARG A 58 -8.28 -2.45 -6.89
N LYS A 59 -7.23 -2.15 -7.66
CA LYS A 59 -5.92 -2.77 -7.48
C LYS A 59 -5.23 -2.31 -6.20
N ALA A 60 -5.25 -1.01 -5.90
CA ALA A 60 -4.69 -0.49 -4.65
C ALA A 60 -5.33 -1.16 -3.42
N ARG A 61 -6.67 -1.26 -3.39
CA ARG A 61 -7.40 -1.94 -2.32
C ARG A 61 -6.99 -3.40 -2.17
N ASN A 62 -7.02 -4.16 -3.27
CA ASN A 62 -6.67 -5.57 -3.23
C ASN A 62 -5.23 -5.80 -2.72
N THR A 63 -4.28 -4.96 -3.13
CA THR A 63 -2.89 -5.05 -2.67
C THR A 63 -2.76 -4.83 -1.17
N LEU A 64 -3.43 -3.81 -0.61
CA LEU A 64 -3.40 -3.56 0.84
C LEU A 64 -4.10 -4.66 1.64
N GLU A 65 -5.23 -5.18 1.15
CA GLU A 65 -5.92 -6.32 1.78
C GLU A 65 -5.07 -7.58 1.80
N GLU A 66 -4.39 -7.91 0.69
CA GLU A 66 -3.47 -9.05 0.61
C GLU A 66 -2.26 -8.86 1.53
N PHE A 67 -1.69 -7.65 1.59
CA PHE A 67 -0.62 -7.32 2.53
C PHE A 67 -1.03 -7.57 3.98
N GLY A 68 -2.18 -7.03 4.40
CA GLY A 68 -2.69 -7.20 5.77
C GLY A 68 -2.89 -8.67 6.13
N LYS A 69 -3.47 -9.47 5.23
CA LYS A 69 -3.64 -10.92 5.43
C LYS A 69 -2.30 -11.65 5.60
N ASN A 70 -1.29 -11.29 4.82
CA ASN A 70 0.02 -11.91 4.92
C ASN A 70 0.74 -11.53 6.21
N LEU A 71 0.59 -10.28 6.65
CA LEU A 71 1.14 -9.82 7.92
C LEU A 71 0.50 -10.57 9.11
N VAL A 72 -0.82 -10.71 9.14
CA VAL A 72 -1.51 -11.48 10.19
C VAL A 72 -0.97 -12.91 10.26
N LYS A 73 -0.88 -13.60 9.12
CA LYS A 73 -0.33 -14.97 9.06
C LYS A 73 1.10 -15.06 9.58
N LEU A 74 1.93 -14.05 9.33
CA LEU A 74 3.32 -14.01 9.79
C LEU A 74 3.43 -13.75 11.30
N LEU A 75 2.47 -13.02 11.88
CA LEU A 75 2.45 -12.73 13.31
C LEU A 75 1.81 -13.86 14.13
N GLU A 76 0.94 -14.68 13.51
CA GLU A 76 0.34 -15.87 14.11
C GLU A 76 1.26 -17.10 14.06
N SER A 77 2.34 -17.07 13.27
CA SER A 77 3.33 -18.15 13.13
C SER A 77 4.44 -18.05 14.18
#